data_AF-A0A8S0H0A5-F1
#
_entry.id   AF-A0A8S0H0A5-F1
#
_cell.length_a   1.000
_cell.length_b   1.000
_cell.length_c   1.000
_cell.angle_alpha   90.00
_cell.angle_beta   90.00
_cell.angle_gamma   90.00
#
_symmetry.space_group_name_H-M   'P 1'
#
loop_
_entity.id
_entity.type
_entity.pdbx_description
1 polymer ?
#
loop_
_entity_poly.entity_id
_entity_poly.type
_entity_poly.pdbx_seq_one_letter_code
_entity_poly.pdbx_strand_id
1 'polypeptide(L)'
;MFYGAFDQDTAIRETYDPAEGALKKAATGEFSPIRDLRVVDLSRSFYVPSLFDPELQTLRPYFSFMCDFVEDFTKPIERSDRAHADYVPTQVVTEYFRHVYRTDDDHQIDGIIYPSSKTGNKAIVIFADASGCIDAGDTSSDRTLLRLDRAFDVDLADFAAGEDDDEIF
;
A
#
# COMPACT_ATOMS: atom_id res chain seq x y z
N MET A 1 -5.66 6.90 -7.33
CA MET A 1 -4.75 6.06 -6.54
C MET A 1 -4.76 4.69 -7.16
N PHE A 2 -3.59 4.12 -7.38
CA PHE A 2 -3.40 2.76 -7.85
C PHE A 2 -2.86 1.95 -6.67
N TYR A 3 -3.58 0.93 -6.24
CA TYR A 3 -3.14 0.03 -5.16
C TYR A 3 -2.64 -1.27 -5.78
N GLY A 4 -1.51 -1.76 -5.29
CA GLY A 4 -0.92 -3.02 -5.74
C GLY A 4 0.00 -3.63 -4.67
N ALA A 5 0.63 -4.74 -5.01
CA ALA A 5 1.63 -5.39 -4.17
C ALA A 5 2.82 -5.86 -5.00
N PHE A 6 3.91 -6.19 -4.32
CA PHE A 6 5.14 -6.68 -4.97
C PHE A 6 5.10 -8.18 -5.29
N ASP A 7 4.06 -8.88 -4.82
CA ASP A 7 3.77 -10.26 -5.15
C ASP A 7 2.26 -10.46 -5.35
N GLN A 8 1.92 -11.48 -6.13
CA GLN A 8 0.56 -11.78 -6.56
C GLN A 8 -0.35 -12.20 -5.40
N ASP A 9 0.18 -12.97 -4.44
CA ASP A 9 -0.58 -13.50 -3.31
C ASP A 9 -1.09 -12.37 -2.42
N THR A 10 -0.20 -11.41 -2.09
CA THR A 10 -0.54 -10.21 -1.33
C THR A 10 -1.61 -9.36 -2.06
N ALA A 11 -1.47 -9.13 -3.37
CA ALA A 11 -2.44 -8.35 -4.14
C ALA A 11 -3.85 -8.99 -4.15
N ILE A 12 -3.91 -10.32 -4.25
CA ILE A 12 -5.17 -11.06 -4.21
C ILE A 12 -5.79 -10.96 -2.82
N ARG A 13 -5.03 -11.24 -1.75
CA ARG A 13 -5.57 -11.23 -0.37
C ARG A 13 -6.06 -9.86 0.09
N GLU A 14 -5.47 -8.78 -0.41
CA GLU A 14 -5.94 -7.41 -0.13
C GLU A 14 -7.27 -7.06 -0.83
N THR A 15 -7.65 -7.78 -1.89
CA THR A 15 -8.86 -7.47 -2.70
C THR A 15 -9.97 -8.51 -2.56
N TYR A 16 -9.62 -9.73 -2.20
CA TYR A 16 -10.51 -10.88 -2.10
C TYR A 16 -10.77 -11.27 -0.64
N ASP A 17 -12.04 -11.43 -0.29
CA ASP A 17 -12.49 -11.98 0.98
C ASP A 17 -13.20 -13.34 0.71
N PRO A 18 -12.63 -14.47 1.18
CA PRO A 18 -13.23 -15.79 1.01
C PRO A 18 -14.63 -15.92 1.63
N ALA A 19 -14.90 -15.20 2.74
CA ALA A 19 -16.14 -15.31 3.50
C ALA A 19 -17.35 -14.70 2.79
N GLU A 20 -17.14 -13.75 1.87
CA GLU A 20 -18.22 -13.15 1.08
C GLU A 20 -18.73 -14.04 -0.08
N GLY A 21 -18.01 -15.13 -0.38
CA GLY A 21 -18.39 -16.14 -1.37
C GLY A 21 -18.36 -15.68 -2.84
N ALA A 22 -18.15 -16.66 -3.73
CA ALA A 22 -18.49 -16.67 -5.16
C ALA A 22 -17.50 -16.13 -6.23
N LEU A 23 -16.26 -15.75 -5.92
CA LEU A 23 -15.24 -15.56 -6.97
C LEU A 23 -14.37 -16.81 -7.11
N LYS A 24 -14.44 -17.46 -8.28
CA LYS A 24 -13.55 -18.57 -8.65
C LYS A 24 -12.26 -18.09 -9.32
N LYS A 25 -12.25 -16.84 -9.80
CA LYS A 25 -11.12 -16.28 -10.55
C LYS A 25 -10.92 -14.82 -10.21
N ALA A 26 -9.67 -14.39 -10.22
CA ALA A 26 -9.26 -13.00 -10.21
C ALA A 26 -8.58 -12.67 -11.55
N ALA A 27 -8.84 -11.46 -12.08
CA ALA A 27 -8.03 -10.90 -13.14
C ALA A 27 -6.87 -10.15 -12.48
N THR A 28 -5.64 -10.47 -12.86
CA THR A 28 -4.43 -9.88 -12.28
C THR A 28 -3.59 -9.21 -13.36
N GLY A 29 -2.91 -8.13 -13.00
CA GLY A 29 -2.03 -7.38 -13.90
C GLY A 29 -0.66 -7.17 -13.28
N GLU A 30 0.40 -7.43 -14.06
CA GLU A 30 1.78 -7.07 -13.72
C GLU A 30 2.08 -5.70 -14.33
N PHE A 31 2.44 -4.74 -13.49
CA PHE A 31 2.77 -3.38 -13.89
C PHE A 31 4.24 -3.07 -13.60
N SER A 32 4.93 -2.43 -14.54
CA SER A 32 6.25 -1.85 -14.31
C SER A 32 6.20 -0.33 -14.33
N PRO A 33 7.01 0.34 -13.51
CA PRO A 33 7.18 1.78 -13.63
C PRO A 33 7.94 2.10 -14.92
N ILE A 34 7.55 3.18 -15.60
CA ILE A 34 8.20 3.61 -16.85
C ILE A 34 9.41 4.53 -16.62
N ARG A 35 9.64 4.91 -15.36
CA ARG A 35 10.75 5.70 -14.84
C ARG A 35 10.98 5.35 -13.37
N ASP A 36 12.06 5.84 -12.78
CA ASP A 36 12.24 5.73 -11.33
C ASP A 36 11.12 6.50 -10.61
N LEU A 37 10.48 5.83 -9.64
CA LEU A 37 9.43 6.41 -8.80
C LEU A 37 10.01 6.78 -7.43
N ARG A 38 9.68 7.98 -6.94
CA ARG A 38 10.01 8.42 -5.58
C ARG A 38 8.91 7.97 -4.63
N VAL A 39 9.21 7.06 -3.74
CA VAL A 39 8.21 6.49 -2.81
C VAL A 39 8.66 6.61 -1.37
N VAL A 40 7.70 6.83 -0.47
CA VAL A 40 7.93 6.74 0.97
C VAL A 40 7.83 5.26 1.37
N ASP A 41 8.90 4.69 1.92
CA ASP A 41 8.90 3.30 2.38
C ASP A 41 8.56 3.22 3.88
N LEU A 42 7.31 2.83 4.17
CA LEU A 42 6.78 2.58 5.51
C LEU A 42 6.77 1.08 5.86
N SER A 43 7.26 0.20 4.99
CA SER A 43 7.27 -1.26 5.24
C SER A 43 8.28 -1.71 6.29
N ARG A 44 9.18 -0.82 6.70
CA ARG A 44 10.16 -1.11 7.74
C ARG A 44 9.62 -0.71 9.10
N SER A 45 9.83 -1.58 10.08
CA SER A 45 9.53 -1.24 11.47
C SER A 45 10.40 -0.06 11.91
N PHE A 46 9.74 0.95 12.46
CA PHE A 46 10.38 2.04 13.17
C PHE A 46 10.61 1.58 14.62
N TYR A 47 11.78 1.86 15.17
CA TYR A 47 12.02 1.68 16.61
C TYR A 47 11.86 3.03 17.31
N VAL A 48 11.19 3.04 18.45
CA VAL A 48 11.15 4.23 19.31
C VAL A 48 12.45 4.27 20.12
N PRO A 49 13.27 5.33 19.99
CA PRO A 49 14.52 5.42 20.74
C PRO A 49 14.31 5.40 22.26
N SER A 50 15.37 5.04 22.99
CA SER A 50 15.35 5.08 24.46
C SER A 50 15.18 6.51 24.98
N LEU A 51 14.49 6.67 26.11
CA LEU A 51 14.44 7.94 26.84
C LEU A 51 15.83 8.44 27.27
N PHE A 52 16.79 7.53 27.39
CA PHE A 52 18.15 7.82 27.83
C PHE A 52 19.14 7.92 26.65
N ASP A 53 18.66 7.91 25.41
CA ASP A 53 19.49 8.11 24.23
C ASP A 53 19.78 9.63 24.06
N PRO A 54 20.99 10.12 24.36
CA PRO A 54 21.27 11.56 24.35
C PRO A 54 21.19 12.19 22.95
N GLU A 55 21.28 11.38 21.89
CA GLU A 55 21.25 11.85 20.50
C GLU A 55 19.84 11.80 19.92
N LEU A 56 19.08 10.75 20.22
CA LEU A 56 17.78 10.48 19.61
C LEU A 56 16.57 10.76 20.51
N GLN A 57 16.77 11.08 21.80
CA GLN A 57 15.66 11.31 22.75
C GLN A 57 14.67 12.37 22.24
N THR A 58 15.16 13.44 21.61
CA THR A 58 14.31 14.52 21.07
C THR A 58 13.45 14.07 19.90
N LEU A 59 13.87 13.02 19.19
CA LEU A 59 13.15 12.48 18.05
C LEU A 59 12.07 11.46 18.42
N ARG A 60 12.07 10.98 19.67
CA ARG A 60 11.14 9.93 20.13
C ARG A 60 9.66 10.21 19.82
N PRO A 61 9.11 11.42 20.00
CA PRO A 61 7.71 11.67 19.68
C PRO A 61 7.40 11.46 18.19
N TYR A 62 8.35 11.78 17.30
CA TYR A 62 8.18 11.56 15.86
C TYR A 62 8.23 10.07 15.51
N PHE A 63 9.14 9.30 16.11
CA PHE A 63 9.18 7.84 15.92
C PHE A 63 7.91 7.17 16.45
N SER A 64 7.43 7.57 17.63
CA SER A 64 6.17 7.06 18.18
C SER A 64 5.01 7.36 17.24
N PHE A 65 4.90 8.61 16.77
CA PHE A 65 3.88 9.00 15.80
C PHE A 65 3.96 8.15 14.53
N MET A 66 5.17 7.91 13.99
CA MET A 66 5.32 7.09 12.78
C MET A 66 4.93 5.62 13.02
N CYS A 67 5.24 5.05 14.18
CA CYS A 67 4.77 3.71 14.56
C CYS A 67 3.23 3.67 14.58
N ASP A 68 2.61 4.58 15.33
CA ASP A 68 1.15 4.64 15.49
C ASP A 68 0.47 4.91 14.14
N PHE A 69 1.05 5.79 13.32
CA PHE A 69 0.57 6.10 11.97
C PHE A 69 0.62 4.88 11.06
N VAL A 70 1.71 4.11 11.06
CA VAL A 70 1.80 2.90 10.22
C VAL A 70 0.83 1.84 10.70
N GLU A 71 0.65 1.68 12.02
CA GLU A 71 -0.37 0.80 12.57
C GLU A 71 -1.77 1.20 12.10
N ASP A 72 -2.13 2.48 12.16
CA ASP A 72 -3.41 2.99 11.66
C ASP A 72 -3.56 2.85 10.14
N PHE A 73 -2.49 3.13 9.38
CA PHE A 73 -2.47 3.06 7.92
C PHE A 73 -2.70 1.64 7.40
N THR A 74 -2.33 0.64 8.20
CA THR A 74 -2.31 -0.77 7.80
C THR A 74 -3.49 -1.55 8.38
N LYS A 75 -4.45 -0.88 9.02
CA LYS A 75 -5.69 -1.51 9.47
C LYS A 75 -6.55 -1.96 8.27
N PRO A 76 -7.18 -3.14 8.34
CA PRO A 76 -8.13 -3.59 7.33
C PRO A 76 -9.30 -2.61 7.21
N ILE A 77 -9.60 -2.16 5.99
CA ILE A 77 -10.74 -1.28 5.73
C ILE A 77 -12.02 -2.05 6.03
N GLU A 78 -12.64 -1.76 7.17
CA GLU A 78 -13.99 -2.23 7.47
C GLU A 78 -14.93 -1.68 6.38
N ARG A 79 -15.69 -2.55 5.71
CA ARG A 79 -16.66 -2.14 4.68
C ARG A 79 -17.97 -1.60 5.27
N SER A 80 -18.01 -1.30 6.58
CA SER A 80 -19.20 -0.81 7.28
C SER A 80 -19.28 0.72 7.27
N ASP A 81 -20.50 1.29 7.34
CA ASP A 81 -20.72 2.76 7.35
C ASP A 81 -20.01 3.51 8.51
N ARG A 82 -19.50 2.79 9.53
CA ARG A 82 -18.73 3.37 10.66
C ARG A 82 -17.24 3.50 10.38
N ALA A 83 -16.73 2.86 9.33
CA ALA A 83 -15.32 2.87 8.98
C ALA A 83 -14.81 4.23 8.49
N HIS A 84 -15.66 5.24 8.27
CA HIS A 84 -15.20 6.49 7.65
C HIS A 84 -14.43 7.44 8.58
N ALA A 85 -14.58 7.35 9.91
CA ALA A 85 -13.94 8.29 10.83
C ALA A 85 -12.46 7.95 11.10
N ASP A 86 -12.14 6.66 11.23
CA ASP A 86 -10.81 6.19 11.65
C ASP A 86 -9.75 6.34 10.54
N TYR A 87 -10.17 6.51 9.28
CA TYR A 87 -9.29 6.62 8.12
C TYR A 87 -9.03 8.06 7.67
N VAL A 88 -9.68 9.06 8.29
CA VAL A 88 -9.43 10.47 7.97
C VAL A 88 -7.96 10.85 8.20
N PRO A 89 -7.31 10.46 9.33
CA PRO A 89 -5.91 10.81 9.56
C PRO A 89 -4.96 10.24 8.49
N THR A 90 -5.15 8.97 8.11
CA THR A 90 -4.31 8.29 7.12
C THR A 90 -4.49 8.88 5.72
N GLN A 91 -5.71 9.27 5.36
CA GLN A 91 -6.00 9.97 4.12
C GLN A 91 -5.37 11.36 4.07
N VAL A 92 -5.43 12.13 5.16
CA VAL A 92 -4.82 13.48 5.22
C VAL A 92 -3.32 13.42 5.00
N VAL A 93 -2.61 12.47 5.64
CA VAL A 93 -1.16 12.30 5.44
C VAL A 93 -0.84 11.86 4.01
N THR A 94 -1.64 10.95 3.44
CA THR A 94 -1.49 10.51 2.06
C THR A 94 -1.61 11.67 1.07
N GLU A 95 -2.63 12.51 1.25
CA GLU A 95 -2.86 13.70 0.41
C GLU A 95 -1.80 14.79 0.64
N TYR A 96 -1.25 14.90 1.86
CA TYR A 96 -0.09 15.76 2.13
C TYR A 96 1.12 15.32 1.31
N PHE A 97 1.47 14.03 1.29
CA PHE A 97 2.56 13.52 0.46
C PHE A 97 2.32 13.74 -1.03
N ARG A 98 1.08 13.55 -1.47
CA ARG A 98 0.69 13.69 -2.89
C ARG A 98 0.76 15.14 -3.38
N HIS A 99 0.23 16.08 -2.59
CA HIS A 99 -0.02 17.44 -3.08
C HIS A 99 0.93 18.49 -2.50
N VAL A 100 1.32 18.35 -1.23
CA VAL A 100 2.00 19.41 -0.47
C VAL A 100 3.49 19.15 -0.34
N TYR A 101 3.89 17.94 0.07
CA TYR A 101 5.29 17.61 0.29
C TYR A 101 6.09 17.65 -1.01
N ARG A 102 7.29 18.22 -0.91
CA ARG A 102 8.31 18.19 -1.95
C ARG A 102 9.62 17.77 -1.29
N THR A 103 10.40 16.96 -1.99
CA THR A 103 11.76 16.60 -1.57
C THR A 103 12.68 17.83 -1.64
N ASP A 104 13.88 17.73 -1.07
CA ASP A 104 14.87 18.83 -1.08
C ASP A 104 15.27 19.27 -2.51
N ASP A 105 15.15 18.37 -3.49
CA ASP A 105 15.33 18.62 -4.92
C ASP A 105 14.03 19.04 -5.65
N ASP A 106 12.99 19.49 -4.93
CA ASP A 106 11.70 19.97 -5.43
C ASP A 106 10.87 18.95 -6.24
N HIS A 107 11.01 17.66 -5.95
CA HIS A 107 10.22 16.62 -6.60
C HIS A 107 9.02 16.17 -5.77
N GLN A 108 8.00 15.69 -6.46
CA GLN A 108 6.83 15.07 -5.84
C GLN A 108 7.12 13.64 -5.40
N ILE A 109 6.36 13.16 -4.43
CA ILE A 109 6.26 11.74 -4.10
C ILE A 109 5.27 11.09 -5.07
N ASP A 110 5.64 9.95 -5.62
CA ASP A 110 4.84 9.15 -6.55
C ASP A 110 4.00 8.09 -5.85
N GLY A 111 4.32 7.73 -4.60
CA GLY A 111 3.60 6.71 -3.86
C GLY A 111 4.14 6.40 -2.48
N ILE A 112 3.52 5.42 -1.83
CA ILE A 112 3.87 4.95 -0.48
C ILE A 112 3.88 3.43 -0.50
N ILE A 113 4.97 2.84 -0.03
CA ILE A 113 5.07 1.41 0.26
C ILE A 113 4.70 1.20 1.72
N TYR A 114 3.91 0.18 2.01
CA TYR A 114 3.41 -0.13 3.36
C TYR A 114 3.29 -1.65 3.56
N PRO A 115 3.27 -2.16 4.79
CA PRO A 115 3.02 -3.57 5.02
C PRO A 115 1.52 -3.87 4.83
N SER A 116 1.21 -4.93 4.10
CA SER A 116 -0.14 -5.42 3.85
C SER A 116 -0.85 -5.75 5.16
N SER A 117 -2.12 -5.35 5.27
CA SER A 117 -2.99 -5.65 6.41
C SER A 117 -3.33 -7.14 6.50
N LYS A 118 -3.24 -7.85 5.38
CA LYS A 118 -3.62 -9.26 5.23
C LYS A 118 -2.44 -10.24 5.27
N THR A 119 -1.24 -9.80 4.90
CA THR A 119 -0.07 -10.68 4.78
C THR A 119 1.18 -10.17 5.51
N GLY A 120 1.24 -8.89 5.85
CA GLY A 120 2.46 -8.24 6.34
C GLY A 120 3.53 -7.99 5.27
N ASN A 121 3.39 -8.55 4.06
CA ASN A 121 4.31 -8.31 2.93
C ASN A 121 4.14 -6.89 2.38
N LYS A 122 5.05 -6.48 1.48
CA LYS A 122 4.99 -5.12 0.91
C LYS A 122 3.79 -4.96 -0.03
N ALA A 123 2.95 -3.99 0.27
CA ALA A 123 1.98 -3.39 -0.61
C ALA A 123 2.43 -1.97 -1.00
N ILE A 124 1.81 -1.41 -2.03
CA ILE A 124 2.14 -0.07 -2.53
C ILE A 124 0.88 0.65 -3.01
N VAL A 125 0.80 1.93 -2.69
CA VAL A 125 -0.12 2.86 -3.33
C VAL A 125 0.67 3.83 -4.18
N ILE A 126 0.35 3.92 -5.46
CA ILE A 126 0.92 4.87 -6.41
C ILE A 126 -0.10 5.97 -6.66
N PHE A 127 0.34 7.21 -6.68
CA PHE A 127 -0.48 8.40 -6.88
C PHE A 127 -0.83 8.62 -8.36
N ALA A 128 -1.11 7.53 -9.06
CA ALA A 128 -1.66 7.49 -10.40
C ALA A 128 -3.19 7.48 -10.38
N ASP A 129 -3.78 8.13 -11.37
CA ASP A 129 -5.14 7.86 -11.83
C ASP A 129 -5.07 6.99 -13.10
N ALA A 130 -6.22 6.70 -13.72
CA ALA A 130 -6.25 5.89 -14.94
C ALA A 130 -5.42 6.48 -16.10
N SER A 131 -5.23 7.81 -16.16
CA SER A 131 -4.38 8.45 -17.17
C SER A 131 -2.88 8.29 -16.90
N GLY A 132 -2.53 7.91 -15.67
CA GLY A 132 -1.16 7.59 -15.26
C GLY A 132 -0.74 6.16 -15.58
N CYS A 133 -1.65 5.33 -16.12
CA CYS A 133 -1.40 3.95 -16.50
C CYS A 133 -1.62 3.76 -18.01
N ILE A 134 -0.78 2.96 -18.65
CA ILE A 134 -0.87 2.67 -20.09
C ILE A 134 -0.68 1.17 -20.38
N ASP A 135 -1.09 0.72 -21.57
CA ASP A 135 -0.82 -0.64 -22.03
C ASP A 135 0.55 -0.74 -22.74
N ALA A 136 1.01 -1.97 -22.95
CA ALA A 136 2.21 -2.22 -23.73
C ALA A 136 2.04 -1.74 -25.19
N GLY A 137 2.88 -0.79 -25.60
CA GLY A 137 2.87 -0.22 -26.95
C GLY A 137 2.22 1.16 -27.04
N ASP A 138 1.54 1.61 -25.99
CA ASP A 138 1.01 2.96 -25.91
C ASP A 138 2.11 4.01 -25.72
N THR A 139 1.79 5.24 -26.11
CA THR A 139 2.70 6.38 -25.94
C THR A 139 2.58 6.91 -24.51
N SER A 140 3.71 6.99 -23.80
CA SER A 140 3.78 7.62 -22.48
C SER A 140 3.65 9.14 -22.57
N SER A 141 3.00 9.73 -21.57
CA SER A 141 3.02 11.17 -21.31
C SER A 141 3.83 11.47 -20.05
N ASP A 142 4.07 12.75 -19.74
CA ASP A 142 4.73 13.17 -18.49
C ASP A 142 3.97 12.73 -17.22
N ARG A 143 2.68 12.43 -17.34
CA ARG A 143 1.83 11.95 -16.25
C ARG A 143 1.86 10.42 -16.09
N THR A 144 2.41 9.71 -17.06
CA THR A 144 2.43 8.25 -17.05
C THR A 144 3.46 7.75 -16.04
N LEU A 145 3.01 6.88 -15.14
CA LEU A 145 3.84 6.26 -14.10
C LEU A 145 4.01 4.76 -14.35
N LEU A 146 2.94 4.08 -14.75
CA LEU A 146 2.88 2.63 -14.83
C LEU A 146 2.52 2.16 -16.23
N ARG A 147 3.09 1.02 -16.62
CA ARG A 147 2.70 0.27 -17.82
C ARG A 147 2.25 -1.13 -17.42
N LEU A 148 1.12 -1.57 -17.96
CA LEU A 148 0.68 -2.96 -17.88
C LEU A 148 1.54 -3.81 -18.81
N ASP A 149 2.34 -4.70 -18.25
CA ASP A 149 3.20 -5.60 -19.04
C ASP A 149 2.49 -6.93 -19.33
N ARG A 150 1.67 -7.43 -18.39
CA ARG A 150 0.91 -8.68 -18.53
C ARG A 150 -0.41 -8.60 -17.80
N ALA A 151 -1.44 -9.23 -18.36
CA ALA A 151 -2.70 -9.50 -17.70
C ALA A 151 -3.06 -10.98 -17.84
N PHE A 152 -3.55 -11.58 -16.78
CA PHE A 152 -3.92 -13.00 -16.76
C PHE A 152 -4.98 -13.29 -15.68
N ASP A 153 -5.70 -14.39 -15.87
CA ASP A 153 -6.65 -14.90 -14.89
C ASP A 153 -5.97 -15.87 -13.93
N VAL A 154 -6.32 -15.79 -12.65
CA VAL A 154 -5.83 -16.66 -11.57
C VAL A 154 -7.03 -17.37 -10.97
N ASP A 155 -6.92 -18.68 -10.76
CA ASP A 155 -7.94 -19.44 -10.02
C ASP A 155 -7.78 -19.19 -8.51
N LEU A 156 -8.88 -18.85 -7.85
CA LEU A 156 -8.89 -18.50 -6.42
C LEU A 156 -9.12 -19.72 -5.51
N ALA A 157 -9.24 -20.93 -6.06
CA ALA A 157 -9.45 -22.14 -5.28
C ALA A 157 -8.39 -22.33 -4.16
N ASP A 158 -7.13 -22.00 -4.45
CA ASP A 158 -6.01 -22.12 -3.49
C ASP A 158 -6.03 -21.03 -2.41
N PHE A 159 -6.76 -19.93 -2.63
CA PHE A 159 -6.86 -18.78 -1.71
C PHE A 159 -8.05 -18.88 -0.76
N ALA A 160 -8.99 -19.79 -1.01
CA ALA A 160 -10.18 -19.99 -0.19
C ALA A 160 -9.92 -20.84 1.07
N ALA A 161 -8.78 -21.53 1.18
CA ALA A 161 -8.52 -22.55 2.20
C ALA A 161 -7.69 -22.06 3.41
N GLY A 162 -7.45 -20.74 3.53
CA GLY A 162 -6.39 -20.19 4.40
C GLY A 162 -6.79 -19.70 5.79
N GLU A 163 -8.04 -19.82 6.25
CA GLU A 163 -8.46 -19.26 7.56
C GLU A 163 -8.69 -20.29 8.69
N ASP A 164 -8.45 -21.59 8.48
CA ASP A 164 -8.75 -22.61 9.51
C ASP A 164 -7.59 -22.94 10.49
N ASP A 165 -6.43 -22.27 10.42
CA ASP A 165 -5.24 -22.66 11.23
C ASP A 165 -4.89 -21.71 12.41
N ASP A 166 -5.74 -20.72 12.72
CA ASP A 166 -5.58 -19.85 13.90
C ASP A 166 -6.53 -20.22 15.07
N GLU A 167 -6.87 -21.50 15.24
CA GLU A 167 -7.29 -22.04 16.56
C GLU A 167 -6.13 -22.77 17.23
N ILE A 168 -5.16 -22.03 17.77
CA ILE A 168 -4.30 -22.53 18.85
C ILE A 168 -4.13 -21.45 19.93
N PHE A 169 -5.08 -21.40 20.88
CA PHE A 169 -4.91 -21.59 22.34
C PHE A 169 -6.12 -21.07 23.13
#